data_AF-A0AAD7ZZW2-F1
#
_entry.id   AF-A0AAD7ZZW2-F1
#
_cell.length_a   1.000
_cell.length_b   1.000
_cell.length_c   1.000
_cell.angle_alpha   90.00
_cell.angle_beta   90.00
_cell.angle_gamma   90.00
#
_symmetry.space_group_name_H-M   'P 1'
#
loop_
_entity.id
_entity.type
_entity.pdbx_description
1 polymer ?
#
loop_
_entity_poly.entity_id
_entity_poly.type
_entity_poly.pdbx_seq_one_letter_code
_entity_poly.pdbx_strand_id
1 'polypeptide(L)' 'MASVRSKGASENQNLTADRLVRVGYYELERTIGKGNFAVVKLATHIVTKTK' A
#
# COMPACT_ATOMS: atom_id res chain seq x y z
N MET A 1 -15.83 13.60 37.49
CA MET A 1 -15.14 14.08 36.27
C MET A 1 -15.46 13.15 35.12
N ALA A 2 -16.47 13.48 34.32
CA ALA A 2 -16.71 12.80 33.06
C ALA A 2 -15.89 13.54 31.99
N SER A 3 -14.93 12.88 31.35
CA SER A 3 -14.29 13.45 30.16
C SER A 3 -13.95 12.35 29.16
N VAL A 4 -14.87 12.25 28.21
CA VAL A 4 -14.72 11.95 26.78
C VAL A 4 -14.06 10.64 26.35
N ARG A 5 -14.93 9.78 25.79
CA ARG A 5 -14.60 8.72 24.84
C ARG A 5 -13.90 9.34 23.63
N SER A 6 -12.77 8.78 23.21
CA SER A 6 -12.35 8.80 21.81
C SER A 6 -12.38 7.37 21.27
N LYS A 7 -13.54 6.99 20.74
CA LYS A 7 -13.62 5.91 19.73
C LYS A 7 -12.89 6.44 18.49
N GLY A 8 -11.63 6.09 18.34
CA GLY A 8 -10.91 6.19 17.07
C GLY A 8 -11.28 5.01 16.18
N ALA A 9 -12.52 4.98 15.69
CA ALA A 9 -12.88 4.15 14.56
C ALA A 9 -12.54 4.91 13.28
N SER A 10 -12.07 4.17 12.27
CA SER A 10 -11.98 4.53 10.84
C SER A 10 -10.63 5.04 10.36
N GLU A 11 -9.78 4.11 9.93
CA GLU A 11 -9.08 4.26 8.65
C GLU A 11 -9.21 2.94 7.87
N ASN A 12 -10.44 2.63 7.45
CA ASN A 12 -10.61 1.92 6.18
C ASN A 12 -10.21 2.91 5.09
N GLN A 13 -8.91 3.04 4.83
CA GLN A 13 -8.42 3.67 3.61
C GLN A 13 -8.75 2.74 2.44
N ASN A 14 -10.03 2.72 2.07
CA ASN A 14 -10.46 2.46 0.71
C ASN A 14 -9.98 3.66 -0.14
N LEU A 15 -8.67 3.75 -0.34
CA LEU A 15 -8.09 4.58 -1.39
C LEU A 15 -8.42 3.86 -2.68
N THR A 16 -9.57 4.27 -3.21
CA THR A 16 -10.05 4.13 -4.58
C THR A 16 -9.00 3.54 -5.52
N ALA A 17 -9.38 2.41 -6.12
CA ALA A 17 -8.69 1.76 -7.21
C ALA A 17 -7.97 2.74 -8.15
N ASP A 18 -6.83 2.28 -8.67
CA ASP A 18 -6.21 2.77 -9.91
C ASP A 18 -5.09 3.83 -9.81
N ARG A 19 -4.38 3.89 -8.68
CA ARG A 19 -2.99 4.34 -8.73
C ARG A 19 -2.05 3.17 -8.47
N LEU A 20 -2.04 2.24 -9.42
CA LEU A 20 -0.89 1.35 -9.62
C LEU A 20 0.33 2.26 -9.78
N VAL A 21 1.09 2.38 -8.69
CA VAL A 21 2.32 3.18 -8.70
C VAL A 21 3.25 2.41 -9.64
N ARG A 22 3.63 3.03 -10.76
CA ARG A 22 4.52 2.43 -11.74
C ARG A 22 5.92 2.97 -11.53
N VAL A 23 6.90 2.07 -11.50
CA VAL A 23 8.32 2.41 -11.45
C VAL A 23 9.00 1.76 -12.64
N GLY A 24 9.40 2.56 -13.63
CA GLY A 24 9.97 2.06 -14.88
C GLY A 24 9.02 1.12 -15.62
N TYR A 25 9.43 -0.15 -15.78
CA TYR A 25 8.64 -1.22 -16.39
C TYR A 25 7.98 -2.15 -15.36
N TYR A 26 7.89 -1.74 -14.11
CA TYR A 26 7.27 -2.53 -13.05
C TYR A 26 6.01 -1.85 -12.54
N GLU A 27 4.94 -2.63 -12.49
CA GLU A 27 3.67 -2.26 -11.91
C GLU A 27 3.61 -2.77 -10.48
N LEU A 28 3.56 -1.85 -9.50
CA LEU A 28 3.60 -2.20 -8.08
C LEU A 28 2.22 -2.65 -7.60
N GLU A 29 2.18 -3.83 -6.97
CA GLU A 29 0.98 -4.42 -6.37
C GLU A 29 0.94 -4.12 -4.86
N ARG A 30 1.09 -5.18 -4.04
CA ARG A 30 1.02 -5.10 -2.58
C ARG A 30 2.39 -5.06 -1.94
N THR A 31 2.44 -4.51 -0.73
CA THR A 31 3.66 -4.57 0.10
C THR A 31 3.79 -5.98 0.67
N ILE A 32 4.93 -6.62 0.41
CA ILE A 32 5.27 -7.95 0.92
C ILE A 32 6.20 -7.91 2.12
N GLY A 33 6.88 -6.79 2.34
CA GLY A 33 7.76 -6.61 3.49
C GLY A 33 7.88 -5.15 3.88
N LYS A 34 7.99 -4.89 5.18
CA LYS A 34 8.31 -3.57 5.72
C LYS A 34 9.50 -3.74 6.66
N GLY A 35 10.56 -2.99 6.41
CA GLY A 35 11.67 -2.81 7.33
C GLY A 35 11.66 -1.40 7.90
N ASN A 36 12.60 -1.11 8.80
CA ASN A 36 12.68 0.20 9.46
C ASN A 36 13.00 1.36 8.49
N PHE A 37 13.62 1.04 7.35
CA PHE A 37 14.10 2.04 6.38
C PHE A 37 13.54 1.85 4.97
N ALA A 38 12.88 0.73 4.69
CA ALA A 38 12.45 0.37 3.36
C ALA A 38 11.15 -0.43 3.38
N VAL A 39 10.41 -0.35 2.28
CA VAL A 39 9.23 -1.19 2.02
C VAL A 39 9.48 -1.98 0.75
N VAL A 40 9.22 -3.28 0.81
CA VAL A 40 9.33 -4.20 -0.32
C VAL A 40 7.94 -4.44 -0.85
N LYS A 41 7.73 -4.14 -2.14
CA LYS A 41 6.46 -4.38 -2.83
C LYS A 41 6.65 -5.46 -3.88
N LEU A 42 5.66 -6.33 -4.00
CA LEU A 42 5.52 -7.19 -5.16
C LEU A 42 5.23 -6.32 -6.37
N ALA A 43 5.86 -6.61 -7.50
CA ALA A 43 5.62 -5.89 -8.73
C ALA A 43 5.63 -6.84 -9.92
N THR A 44 4.87 -6.52 -10.96
CA THR A 44 4.86 -7.28 -12.22
C THR A 44 5.56 -6.48 -13.30
N HIS A 45 6.50 -7.09 -14.01
CA HIS A 45 7.14 -6.49 -15.17
C HIS A 45 6.17 -6.48 -16.35
N ILE A 46 5.84 -5.31 -16.90
CA ILE A 46 4.78 -5.17 -17.93
C ILE A 46 5.16 -5.82 -19.26
N VAL A 47 6.45 -5.83 -19.61
CA VAL A 47 6.90 -6.34 -20.93
C VAL A 47 6.97 -7.86 -20.94
N THR A 48 7.60 -8.45 -19.92
CA THR A 48 7.80 -9.90 -19.83
C THR A 48 6.72 -10.60 -19.01
N LYS A 49 5.84 -9.86 -18.36
CA LYS A 49 4.80 -10.35 -17.43
C LYS A 49 5.34 -11.20 -16.28
N THR A 50 6.62 -11.02 -15.94
CA THR A 50 7.29 -11.73 -14.85
C THR A 50 7.10 -10.99 -13.53
N LYS A 51 6.91 -11.73 -12.43
CA LYS A 51 6.72 -11.19 -11.07
C LYS A 51 8.00 -11.28 -10.24
#